data_AF-A0A9P1I7H1-F1
#
_entry.id   AF-A0A9P1I7H1-F1
#
_cell.length_a   1.000
_cell.length_b   1.000
_cell.length_c   1.000
_cell.angle_alpha   90.00
_cell.angle_beta   90.00
_cell.angle_gamma   90.00
#
_symmetry.space_group_name_H-M   'P 1'
#
loop_
_entity.id
_entity.type
_entity.pdbx_description
1 polymer ?
#
loop_
_entity_poly.entity_id
_entity_poly.type
_entity_poly.pdbx_seq_one_letter_code
_entity_poly.pdbx_strand_id
1 'polypeptide(L)'
;MILPTILLAFINYSLAIKCKSCYSYNNQACIQTPDCESDVCIYEQLNSANGIVHTLRTCATKGAIYTFDDGTTMTNTNQCVTKTTRQGQYYVSLCTSGDYCNLNCRTTVTPIPLVPTIEPIVGTGAISCYDCSTSDGTDCQTNQCKGTYCGYERKLVGNQMYLTKSCLADPIITLDDSTQVTQVDICEVRNTADSSYYVKICNDVNFCNNYCSPGQAQPTLPTPQKQALVTCYDCQGSSDCFTGSCQGLYCIYEKQTRISNQNTYYTKTCSAYPYATYPDKQTTQTIDQCETKILNDVRYEVKICQTGSYCNSKCQNDASNLMTCTQCQASNQNDCSGTTCTGHYCTFVREINQLDPSKSFVKKACSSSPYIAFPDNSIYNNFGACQYKTLSSVQYSVKICNSTSYCNSYACPDVNIPTPSPQNSVSRLNFLLLFIITIIFSAI
;
A
#
# COMPACT_ATOMS: atom_id res chain seq x y z
N MET A 1 48.75 -28.74 -60.47
CA MET A 1 47.95 -27.54 -60.18
C MET A 1 47.28 -27.78 -58.84
N ILE A 2 47.93 -27.36 -57.75
CA ILE A 2 47.55 -27.67 -56.36
C ILE A 2 46.89 -26.41 -55.81
N LEU A 3 45.60 -26.48 -55.50
CA LEU A 3 44.83 -25.41 -54.87
C LEU A 3 45.15 -25.38 -53.37
N PRO A 4 45.48 -24.24 -52.75
CA PRO A 4 45.69 -24.18 -51.31
C PRO A 4 44.34 -24.09 -50.59
N THR A 5 44.11 -25.04 -49.69
CA THR A 5 42.99 -25.03 -48.74
C THR A 5 43.30 -24.00 -47.65
N ILE A 6 42.64 -22.85 -47.69
CA ILE A 6 42.73 -21.82 -46.64
C ILE A 6 41.94 -22.32 -45.43
N LEU A 7 42.66 -22.73 -44.38
CA LEU A 7 42.11 -23.04 -43.07
C LEU A 7 41.73 -21.70 -42.39
N LEU A 8 40.45 -21.33 -42.43
CA LEU A 8 39.92 -20.21 -41.65
C LEU A 8 39.86 -20.65 -40.17
N ALA A 9 40.85 -20.21 -39.40
CA ALA A 9 40.77 -20.25 -37.94
C ALA A 9 39.67 -19.28 -37.48
N PHE A 10 38.54 -19.83 -37.04
CA PHE A 10 37.53 -19.05 -36.31
C PHE A 10 38.13 -18.64 -34.97
N ILE A 11 38.65 -17.40 -34.90
CA ILE A 11 38.98 -16.75 -33.64
C ILE A 11 37.63 -16.44 -32.97
N ASN A 12 37.21 -17.31 -32.05
CA ASN A 12 36.07 -17.05 -31.17
C ASN A 12 36.47 -15.92 -30.21
N TYR A 13 36.18 -14.67 -30.58
CA TYR A 13 36.20 -13.56 -29.64
C TYR A 13 35.08 -13.79 -28.62
N SER A 14 35.41 -14.08 -27.35
CA SER A 14 34.41 -13.92 -26.29
C SER A 14 34.16 -12.43 -26.14
N LEU A 15 32.91 -12.02 -26.33
CA LEU A 15 32.48 -10.67 -26.05
C LEU A 15 32.61 -10.46 -24.55
N ALA A 16 33.44 -9.49 -24.15
CA ALA A 16 33.52 -9.07 -22.76
C ALA A 16 32.13 -8.60 -22.31
N ILE A 17 31.69 -9.07 -21.15
CA ILE A 17 30.43 -8.68 -20.52
C ILE A 17 30.69 -7.63 -19.45
N LYS A 18 29.74 -6.72 -19.26
CA LYS A 18 29.78 -5.73 -18.17
C LYS A 18 29.39 -6.40 -16.87
N CYS A 19 30.10 -6.12 -15.79
CA CYS A 19 29.79 -6.62 -14.46
C CYS A 19 29.58 -5.44 -13.51
N LYS A 20 28.70 -5.64 -12.53
CA LYS A 20 28.69 -4.73 -11.39
C LYS A 20 29.95 -4.94 -10.56
N SER A 21 30.60 -3.84 -10.22
CA SER A 21 31.68 -3.81 -9.25
C SER A 21 31.23 -3.01 -8.04
N CYS A 22 31.13 -3.66 -6.88
CA CYS A 22 30.95 -2.95 -5.62
C CYS A 22 31.25 -3.84 -4.42
N TYR A 23 31.53 -3.18 -3.30
CA TYR A 23 31.57 -3.79 -1.99
C TYR A 23 30.51 -3.13 -1.10
N SER A 24 29.75 -3.94 -0.39
CA SER A 24 28.73 -3.54 0.57
C SER A 24 28.97 -4.25 1.90
N TYR A 25 28.76 -3.50 2.98
CA TYR A 25 28.86 -3.97 4.35
C TYR A 25 27.54 -3.70 5.06
N ASN A 26 27.02 -4.72 5.75
CA ASN A 26 25.78 -4.68 6.52
C ASN A 26 24.57 -4.14 5.73
N ASN A 27 24.38 -4.64 4.51
CA ASN A 27 23.32 -4.23 3.58
C ASN A 27 23.29 -2.73 3.22
N GLN A 28 24.35 -1.98 3.50
CA GLN A 28 24.48 -0.60 3.05
C GLN A 28 24.57 -0.53 1.53
N ALA A 29 24.14 0.60 0.96
CA ALA A 29 24.25 0.84 -0.47
C ALA A 29 25.69 0.60 -0.95
N CYS A 30 25.83 -0.15 -2.05
CA CYS A 30 27.12 -0.46 -2.66
C CYS A 30 27.96 0.82 -2.82
N ILE A 31 29.15 0.85 -2.21
CA ILE A 31 30.10 1.95 -2.43
C ILE A 31 30.52 1.86 -3.90
N GLN A 32 30.06 2.81 -4.71
CA GLN A 32 30.17 2.72 -6.16
C GLN A 32 31.64 2.72 -6.60
N THR A 33 32.09 1.56 -7.07
CA THR A 33 33.22 1.47 -8.00
C THR A 33 32.68 1.45 -9.43
N PRO A 34 33.43 1.94 -10.42
CA PRO A 34 33.01 1.84 -11.81
C PRO A 34 32.70 0.39 -12.20
N ASP A 35 31.65 0.20 -12.98
CA ASP A 35 31.37 -1.10 -13.61
C ASP A 35 32.60 -1.55 -14.42
N CYS A 36 32.84 -2.85 -14.46
CA CYS A 36 34.03 -3.42 -15.08
C CYS A 36 33.63 -4.37 -16.23
N GLU A 37 34.49 -4.53 -17.23
CA GLU A 37 34.27 -5.42 -18.37
C GLU A 37 35.17 -6.65 -18.26
N SER A 38 34.59 -7.84 -18.33
CA SER A 38 35.33 -9.10 -18.21
C SER A 38 34.59 -10.29 -18.81
N ASP A 39 35.22 -11.46 -18.84
CA ASP A 39 34.57 -12.69 -19.32
C ASP A 39 33.68 -13.33 -18.25
N VAL A 40 33.96 -13.05 -16.97
CA VAL A 40 33.25 -13.62 -15.81
C VAL A 40 32.92 -12.50 -14.84
N CYS A 41 31.66 -12.45 -14.39
CA CYS A 41 31.26 -11.62 -13.26
C CYS A 41 31.12 -12.49 -12.01
N ILE A 42 31.49 -11.94 -10.86
CA ILE A 42 31.40 -12.60 -9.56
C ILE A 42 30.37 -11.87 -8.71
N TYR A 43 29.47 -12.64 -8.10
CA TYR A 43 28.68 -12.23 -6.95
C TYR A 43 29.09 -13.08 -5.75
N GLU A 44 29.32 -12.43 -4.62
CA GLU A 44 29.55 -13.06 -3.33
C GLU A 44 28.71 -12.33 -2.29
N GLN A 45 27.98 -13.10 -1.48
CA GLN A 45 27.39 -12.62 -0.24
C GLN A 45 27.81 -13.55 0.90
N LEU A 46 28.35 -12.98 1.98
CA LEU A 46 28.64 -13.69 3.23
C LEU A 46 27.70 -13.18 4.31
N ASN A 47 26.84 -14.08 4.81
CA ASN A 47 26.10 -13.86 6.05
C ASN A 47 26.96 -14.37 7.20
N SER A 48 27.74 -13.47 7.80
CA SER A 48 28.67 -13.80 8.88
C SER A 48 27.94 -14.28 10.13
N ALA A 49 28.57 -15.16 10.91
CA ALA A 49 27.99 -15.74 12.13
C ALA A 49 27.63 -14.69 13.20
N ASN A 50 28.21 -13.50 13.15
CA ASN A 50 27.90 -12.36 14.01
C ASN A 50 26.74 -11.48 13.49
N GLY A 51 26.00 -11.93 12.47
CA GLY A 51 24.84 -11.24 11.89
C GLY A 51 25.18 -10.15 10.88
N ILE A 52 26.46 -10.00 10.52
CA ILE A 52 26.93 -9.00 9.56
C ILE A 52 26.87 -9.58 8.15
N VAL A 53 26.26 -8.86 7.21
CA VAL A 53 26.20 -9.28 5.80
C VAL A 53 27.24 -8.52 4.98
N HIS A 54 28.10 -9.25 4.28
CA HIS A 54 29.03 -8.68 3.31
C HIS A 54 28.54 -9.03 1.91
N THR A 55 28.61 -8.08 0.97
CA THR A 55 28.34 -8.36 -0.45
C THR A 55 29.46 -7.80 -1.31
N LEU A 56 30.05 -8.65 -2.13
CA LEU A 56 31.05 -8.29 -3.11
C LEU A 56 30.51 -8.62 -4.51
N ARG A 57 30.61 -7.65 -5.41
CA ARG A 57 30.40 -7.84 -6.84
C ARG A 57 31.67 -7.39 -7.55
N THR A 58 32.19 -8.20 -8.44
CA THR A 58 33.43 -7.86 -9.15
C THR A 58 33.56 -8.59 -10.48
N CYS A 59 34.61 -8.26 -11.23
CA CYS A 59 35.01 -8.92 -12.45
C CYS A 59 36.10 -9.97 -12.19
N ALA A 60 36.11 -11.02 -13.00
CA ALA A 60 37.20 -11.98 -13.03
C ALA A 60 37.47 -12.47 -14.44
N THR A 61 38.71 -12.90 -14.66
CA THR A 61 39.15 -13.41 -15.95
C THR A 61 38.55 -14.77 -16.28
N LYS A 62 38.50 -15.09 -17.58
CA LYS A 62 38.08 -16.41 -18.04
C LYS A 62 38.85 -17.54 -17.34
N GLY A 63 38.11 -18.52 -16.81
CA GLY A 63 38.69 -19.61 -16.01
C GLY A 63 38.89 -19.27 -14.53
N ALA A 64 38.31 -18.17 -14.05
CA ALA A 64 38.31 -17.81 -12.63
C ALA A 64 37.85 -18.97 -11.75
N ILE A 65 38.63 -19.24 -10.72
CA ILE A 65 38.32 -20.18 -9.64
C ILE A 65 38.03 -19.34 -8.41
N TYR A 66 36.83 -19.46 -7.88
CA TYR A 66 36.50 -18.83 -6.61
C TYR A 66 36.95 -19.74 -5.48
N THR A 67 37.62 -19.18 -4.47
CA THR A 67 38.12 -19.91 -3.29
C THR A 67 37.42 -19.41 -2.04
N PHE A 68 36.75 -20.30 -1.33
CA PHE A 68 36.10 -20.02 -0.05
C PHE A 68 37.17 -19.87 1.06
N ASP A 69 36.79 -19.27 2.19
CA ASP A 69 37.65 -19.07 3.37
C ASP A 69 38.17 -20.38 3.99
N ASP A 70 37.48 -21.50 3.77
CA ASP A 70 37.89 -22.84 4.19
C ASP A 70 38.89 -23.52 3.21
N GLY A 71 39.30 -22.82 2.16
CA GLY A 71 40.27 -23.30 1.17
C GLY A 71 39.69 -24.18 0.06
N THR A 72 38.39 -24.47 0.10
CA THR A 72 37.72 -25.16 -1.02
C THR A 72 37.46 -24.21 -2.17
N THR A 73 37.26 -24.75 -3.38
CA THR A 73 37.09 -23.96 -4.59
C THR A 73 35.81 -24.29 -5.34
N MET A 74 35.33 -23.33 -6.14
CA MET A 74 34.28 -23.55 -7.14
C MET A 74 34.69 -22.99 -8.50
N THR A 75 34.28 -23.71 -9.55
CA THR A 75 34.49 -23.34 -10.95
C THR A 75 33.19 -23.31 -11.76
N ASN A 76 32.06 -23.66 -11.14
CA ASN A 76 30.78 -23.73 -11.82
C ASN A 76 30.29 -22.32 -12.16
N THR A 77 29.97 -22.10 -13.44
CA THR A 77 29.41 -20.83 -13.93
C THR A 77 27.89 -20.90 -14.06
N ASN A 78 27.23 -19.74 -13.94
CA ASN A 78 25.79 -19.51 -14.06
C ASN A 78 24.95 -20.32 -13.05
N GLN A 79 25.54 -20.59 -11.89
CA GLN A 79 24.91 -21.27 -10.78
C GLN A 79 25.20 -20.53 -9.49
N CYS A 80 24.19 -20.40 -8.65
CA CYS A 80 24.36 -19.94 -7.28
C CYS A 80 24.76 -21.13 -6.41
N VAL A 81 25.90 -21.01 -5.75
CA VAL A 81 26.42 -21.98 -4.80
C VAL A 81 26.23 -21.42 -3.40
N THR A 82 25.51 -22.15 -2.57
CA THR A 82 25.41 -21.86 -1.14
C THR A 82 26.39 -22.74 -0.38
N LYS A 83 27.17 -22.15 0.52
CA LYS A 83 28.13 -22.90 1.33
C LYS A 83 28.27 -22.32 2.73
N THR A 84 28.18 -23.17 3.74
CA THR A 84 28.44 -22.77 5.14
C THR A 84 29.88 -23.09 5.51
N THR A 85 30.59 -22.11 6.06
CA THR A 85 31.95 -22.24 6.58
C THR A 85 32.02 -21.74 8.01
N ARG A 86 33.22 -21.60 8.58
CA ARG A 86 33.40 -21.09 9.95
C ARG A 86 33.05 -19.61 10.08
N GLN A 87 33.18 -18.82 9.00
CA GLN A 87 32.85 -17.40 9.03
C GLN A 87 31.35 -17.13 8.87
N GLY A 88 30.62 -18.00 8.18
CA GLY A 88 29.18 -17.83 7.98
C GLY A 88 28.63 -18.62 6.79
N GLN A 89 27.50 -18.16 6.25
CA GLN A 89 26.89 -18.75 5.06
C GLN A 89 27.20 -17.89 3.83
N TYR A 90 27.94 -18.47 2.90
CA TYR A 90 28.25 -17.91 1.59
C TYR A 90 27.15 -18.20 0.57
N TYR A 91 26.90 -17.22 -0.29
CA TYR A 91 26.14 -17.32 -1.54
C TYR A 91 27.03 -16.76 -2.64
N VAL A 92 27.52 -17.63 -3.52
CA VAL A 92 28.50 -17.25 -4.55
C VAL A 92 28.02 -17.68 -5.92
N SER A 93 28.11 -16.79 -6.90
CA SER A 93 27.93 -17.14 -8.30
C SER A 93 29.07 -16.57 -9.15
N LEU A 94 29.62 -17.43 -10.00
CA LEU A 94 30.41 -17.03 -11.16
C LEU A 94 29.45 -17.02 -12.34
N CYS A 95 29.34 -15.94 -13.09
CA CYS A 95 28.40 -15.89 -14.21
C CYS A 95 29.03 -15.30 -15.47
N THR A 96 28.54 -15.80 -16.59
CA THR A 96 28.97 -15.44 -17.95
C THR A 96 27.77 -15.23 -18.87
N SER A 97 26.56 -15.18 -18.30
CA SER A 97 25.29 -15.24 -19.03
C SER A 97 24.88 -13.92 -19.70
N GLY A 98 25.65 -12.85 -19.50
CA GLY A 98 25.42 -11.53 -20.09
C GLY A 98 25.79 -10.39 -19.16
N ASP A 99 25.59 -9.17 -19.64
CA ASP A 99 25.84 -7.95 -18.87
C ASP A 99 25.07 -7.95 -17.54
N TYR A 100 25.77 -7.58 -16.48
CA TYR A 100 25.32 -7.48 -15.09
C TYR A 100 24.72 -8.77 -14.53
N CYS A 101 25.17 -9.94 -15.00
CA CYS A 101 24.70 -11.22 -14.48
C CYS A 101 24.99 -11.43 -12.97
N ASN A 102 25.90 -10.65 -12.38
CA ASN A 102 26.28 -10.72 -10.96
C ASN A 102 25.47 -9.77 -10.06
N LEU A 103 24.26 -9.37 -10.46
CA LEU A 103 23.38 -8.57 -9.61
C LEU A 103 22.87 -9.35 -8.40
N ASN A 104 22.67 -10.66 -8.54
CA ASN A 104 22.22 -11.55 -7.47
C ASN A 104 22.74 -12.98 -7.70
N CYS A 105 22.64 -13.80 -6.67
CA CYS A 105 22.92 -15.23 -6.75
C CYS A 105 21.64 -15.97 -7.16
N ARG A 106 21.34 -16.05 -8.47
CA ARG A 106 20.20 -16.84 -9.00
C ARG A 106 20.61 -18.29 -9.30
N THR A 107 19.81 -19.26 -8.85
CA THR A 107 19.88 -20.66 -9.29
C THR A 107 19.05 -20.85 -10.55
N THR A 108 19.61 -20.60 -11.72
CA THR A 108 19.07 -21.20 -12.95
C THR A 108 19.60 -22.62 -13.04
N VAL A 109 18.82 -23.60 -12.57
CA VAL A 109 19.14 -25.01 -12.77
C VAL A 109 18.91 -25.30 -14.26
N THR A 110 19.98 -25.38 -15.05
CA THR A 110 19.93 -25.95 -16.40
C THR A 110 20.57 -27.33 -16.34
N PRO A 111 19.81 -28.43 -16.41
CA PRO A 111 20.36 -29.71 -16.78
C PRO A 111 20.30 -29.82 -18.32
N ILE A 112 21.47 -29.84 -18.96
CA ILE A 112 21.63 -30.39 -20.32
C ILE A 112 22.05 -31.86 -20.16
N PRO A 113 21.37 -32.79 -20.85
CA PRO A 113 22.10 -33.63 -21.80
C PRO A 113 21.51 -33.53 -23.21
N LEU A 114 22.41 -33.51 -24.21
CA LEU A 114 22.15 -33.37 -25.64
C LEU A 114 21.29 -34.50 -26.22
N VAL A 115 20.18 -34.17 -26.90
CA VAL A 115 19.53 -34.96 -27.97
C VAL A 115 18.87 -33.97 -28.99
N PRO A 116 18.85 -34.27 -30.31
CA PRO A 116 18.71 -33.26 -31.36
C PRO A 116 17.32 -32.62 -31.49
N THR A 117 17.36 -31.35 -31.87
CA THR A 117 16.31 -30.51 -32.49
C THR A 117 15.05 -31.23 -32.98
N ILE A 118 13.97 -31.01 -32.24
CA ILE A 118 12.64 -30.83 -32.83
C ILE A 118 12.14 -29.49 -32.29
N GLU A 119 11.93 -28.53 -33.19
CA GLU A 119 11.30 -27.25 -32.89
C GLU A 119 9.96 -27.50 -32.18
N PRO A 120 9.73 -26.94 -30.97
CA PRO A 120 8.41 -26.99 -30.38
C PRO A 120 7.49 -26.12 -31.22
N ILE A 121 6.52 -26.79 -31.82
CA ILE A 121 5.38 -26.26 -32.53
C ILE A 121 4.83 -25.05 -31.77
N VAL A 122 4.75 -23.93 -32.50
CA VAL A 122 4.14 -22.67 -32.08
C VAL A 122 2.77 -22.94 -31.45
N GLY A 123 2.72 -22.88 -30.12
CA GLY A 123 1.51 -22.95 -29.31
C GLY A 123 1.34 -21.64 -28.57
N THR A 124 0.57 -20.71 -29.16
CA THR A 124 -0.16 -19.61 -28.49
C THR A 124 0.61 -18.76 -27.47
N GLY A 125 1.10 -17.59 -27.93
CA GLY A 125 1.07 -16.36 -27.14
C GLY A 125 2.31 -15.99 -26.31
N ALA A 126 3.51 -15.95 -26.90
CA ALA A 126 4.64 -15.29 -26.24
C ALA A 126 4.38 -13.77 -26.14
N ILE A 127 4.34 -13.24 -24.93
CA ILE A 127 4.19 -11.81 -24.66
C ILE A 127 5.52 -11.19 -24.23
N SER A 128 5.72 -9.91 -24.57
CA SER A 128 6.86 -9.13 -24.10
C SER A 128 6.60 -8.65 -22.68
N CYS A 129 7.56 -8.76 -21.77
CA CYS A 129 7.46 -8.32 -20.38
C CYS A 129 8.59 -7.36 -20.03
N TYR A 130 8.42 -6.56 -18.98
CA TYR A 130 9.55 -5.88 -18.36
C TYR A 130 10.40 -6.86 -17.55
N ASP A 131 11.72 -6.69 -17.60
CA ASP A 131 12.70 -7.48 -16.87
C ASP A 131 13.71 -6.57 -16.18
N CYS A 132 13.55 -6.39 -14.88
CA CYS A 132 14.39 -5.47 -14.13
C CYS A 132 14.25 -5.69 -12.63
N SER A 133 15.21 -5.16 -11.87
CA SER A 133 15.10 -5.13 -10.42
C SER A 133 15.65 -3.84 -9.81
N THR A 134 15.07 -3.41 -8.70
CA THR A 134 15.52 -2.27 -7.89
C THR A 134 15.53 -2.65 -6.42
N SER A 135 16.48 -2.08 -5.67
CA SER A 135 16.70 -2.36 -4.25
C SER A 135 16.11 -1.32 -3.30
N ASP A 136 15.42 -0.33 -3.87
CA ASP A 136 14.65 0.71 -3.16
C ASP A 136 13.15 0.68 -3.55
N GLY A 137 12.76 -0.28 -4.40
CA GLY A 137 11.40 -0.42 -4.90
C GLY A 137 10.97 0.70 -5.86
N THR A 138 11.90 1.48 -6.39
CA THR A 138 11.64 2.40 -7.51
C THR A 138 11.19 1.61 -8.73
N ASP A 139 10.25 2.17 -9.49
CA ASP A 139 9.75 1.50 -10.68
C ASP A 139 10.84 1.37 -11.75
N CYS A 140 10.88 0.23 -12.43
CA CYS A 140 11.87 -0.06 -13.45
C CYS A 140 11.22 -0.58 -14.75
N GLN A 141 11.78 -0.18 -15.89
CA GLN A 141 11.29 -0.50 -17.24
C GLN A 141 12.45 -0.74 -18.23
N THR A 142 13.67 -0.96 -17.71
CA THR A 142 14.91 -0.83 -18.48
C THR A 142 15.22 -2.00 -19.40
N ASN A 143 14.80 -3.23 -19.07
CA ASN A 143 14.98 -4.38 -19.97
C ASN A 143 13.65 -5.07 -20.28
N GLN A 144 13.68 -5.87 -21.34
CA GLN A 144 12.52 -6.59 -21.85
C GLN A 144 12.89 -8.05 -22.11
N CYS A 145 11.96 -8.94 -21.85
CA CYS A 145 12.08 -10.36 -22.12
C CYS A 145 10.80 -10.86 -22.81
N LYS A 146 10.83 -12.08 -23.35
CA LYS A 146 9.63 -12.76 -23.87
C LYS A 146 9.33 -13.99 -23.01
N GLY A 147 8.09 -14.11 -22.55
CA GLY A 147 7.62 -15.22 -21.73
C GLY A 147 6.18 -15.58 -22.05
N THR A 148 5.72 -16.71 -21.51
CA THR A 148 4.30 -17.09 -21.54
C THR A 148 3.50 -16.22 -20.57
N TYR A 149 4.13 -15.80 -19.47
CA TYR A 149 3.57 -14.91 -18.46
C TYR A 149 4.59 -13.83 -18.09
N CYS A 150 4.11 -12.70 -17.61
CA CYS A 150 4.91 -11.66 -16.99
C CYS A 150 4.68 -11.66 -15.47
N GLY A 151 5.78 -11.56 -14.72
CA GLY A 151 5.78 -11.46 -13.26
C GLY A 151 6.11 -10.05 -12.78
N TYR A 152 5.37 -9.58 -11.79
CA TYR A 152 5.68 -8.40 -10.98
C TYR A 152 5.75 -8.85 -9.52
N GLU A 153 6.84 -8.53 -8.84
CA GLU A 153 7.04 -8.81 -7.43
C GLU A 153 7.63 -7.58 -6.75
N ARG A 154 6.91 -7.01 -5.80
CA ARG A 154 7.39 -5.93 -4.96
C ARG A 154 7.39 -6.39 -3.51
N LYS A 155 8.57 -6.48 -2.92
CA LYS A 155 8.84 -7.06 -1.60
C LYS A 155 9.28 -5.98 -0.62
N LEU A 156 8.63 -5.91 0.52
CA LEU A 156 9.02 -5.10 1.68
C LEU A 156 9.61 -6.03 2.74
N VAL A 157 10.84 -5.76 3.18
CA VAL A 157 11.48 -6.45 4.31
C VAL A 157 11.94 -5.38 5.29
N GLY A 158 11.30 -5.32 6.46
CA GLY A 158 11.49 -4.19 7.38
C GLY A 158 11.13 -2.85 6.73
N ASN A 159 12.10 -1.94 6.58
CA ASN A 159 11.95 -0.65 5.88
C ASN A 159 12.55 -0.65 4.45
N GLN A 160 13.04 -1.80 3.96
CA GLN A 160 13.71 -1.89 2.67
C GLN A 160 12.78 -2.51 1.63
N MET A 161 12.79 -1.92 0.44
CA MET A 161 11.88 -2.25 -0.65
C MET A 161 12.63 -2.80 -1.84
N TYR A 162 12.12 -3.87 -2.42
CA TYR A 162 12.65 -4.48 -3.63
C TYR A 162 11.55 -4.56 -4.67
N LEU A 163 11.88 -4.26 -5.91
CA LEU A 163 11.02 -4.54 -7.05
C LEU A 163 11.74 -5.50 -7.98
N THR A 164 11.02 -6.49 -8.48
CA THR A 164 11.45 -7.38 -9.56
C THR A 164 10.31 -7.49 -10.56
N LYS A 165 10.62 -7.23 -11.82
CA LYS A 165 9.77 -7.58 -12.98
C LYS A 165 10.51 -8.64 -13.76
N SER A 166 9.80 -9.67 -14.26
CA SER A 166 10.43 -10.79 -14.96
C SER A 166 9.49 -11.47 -15.95
N CYS A 167 10.06 -12.31 -16.83
CA CYS A 167 9.30 -13.28 -17.62
C CYS A 167 9.23 -14.62 -16.90
N LEU A 168 8.08 -15.27 -16.99
CA LEU A 168 7.85 -16.59 -16.43
C LEU A 168 7.44 -17.55 -17.53
N ALA A 169 7.94 -18.79 -17.44
CA ALA A 169 7.50 -19.90 -18.28
C ALA A 169 6.16 -20.47 -17.78
N ASP A 170 6.04 -20.58 -16.46
CA ASP A 170 4.86 -21.05 -15.74
C ASP A 170 4.27 -19.91 -14.88
N PRO A 171 2.96 -19.88 -14.60
CA PRO A 171 2.34 -18.84 -13.80
C PRO A 171 2.58 -19.09 -12.30
N ILE A 172 3.84 -19.16 -11.88
CA ILE A 172 4.23 -19.44 -10.50
C ILE A 172 5.30 -18.44 -10.05
N ILE A 173 5.04 -17.75 -8.94
CA ILE A 173 6.04 -16.98 -8.19
C ILE A 173 6.17 -17.62 -6.81
N THR A 174 7.40 -17.97 -6.41
CA THR A 174 7.68 -18.57 -5.10
C THR A 174 8.19 -17.49 -4.15
N LEU A 175 7.54 -17.36 -2.98
CA LEU A 175 7.89 -16.38 -1.95
C LEU A 175 8.99 -16.92 -1.01
N ASP A 176 9.48 -16.08 -0.10
CA ASP A 176 10.58 -16.43 0.82
C ASP A 176 10.21 -17.51 1.86
N ASP A 177 8.93 -17.66 2.18
CA ASP A 177 8.40 -18.75 3.00
C ASP A 177 8.10 -20.03 2.21
N SER A 178 8.54 -20.10 0.95
CA SER A 178 8.27 -21.19 0.00
C SER A 178 6.81 -21.35 -0.43
N THR A 179 5.91 -20.43 -0.05
CA THR A 179 4.55 -20.42 -0.60
C THR A 179 4.55 -19.92 -2.04
N GLN A 180 3.52 -20.30 -2.79
CA GLN A 180 3.42 -20.01 -4.22
C GLN A 180 2.21 -19.11 -4.52
N VAL A 181 2.44 -18.11 -5.37
CA VAL A 181 1.41 -17.30 -6.02
C VAL A 181 1.18 -17.87 -7.41
N THR A 182 -0.07 -18.21 -7.73
CA THR A 182 -0.42 -18.86 -8.99
C THR A 182 -1.60 -18.22 -9.73
N GLN A 183 -2.26 -17.21 -9.15
CA GLN A 183 -3.37 -16.54 -9.84
C GLN A 183 -2.84 -15.53 -10.85
N VAL A 184 -3.47 -15.51 -12.02
CA VAL A 184 -3.13 -14.63 -13.14
C VAL A 184 -4.12 -13.46 -13.17
N ASP A 185 -3.63 -12.30 -13.59
CA ASP A 185 -4.31 -11.00 -13.73
C ASP A 185 -4.87 -10.39 -12.45
N ILE A 186 -4.37 -10.86 -11.30
CA ILE A 186 -4.72 -10.33 -9.99
C ILE A 186 -3.47 -9.80 -9.31
N CYS A 187 -3.53 -8.57 -8.79
CA CYS A 187 -2.52 -8.07 -7.87
C CYS A 187 -2.86 -8.58 -6.46
N GLU A 188 -2.13 -9.59 -6.00
CA GLU A 188 -2.26 -10.16 -4.68
C GLU A 188 -1.35 -9.45 -3.67
N VAL A 189 -1.85 -9.29 -2.44
CA VAL A 189 -1.04 -8.91 -1.29
C VAL A 189 -0.80 -10.15 -0.44
N ARG A 190 0.47 -10.51 -0.23
CA ARG A 190 0.87 -11.66 0.59
C ARG A 190 1.79 -11.20 1.71
N ASN A 191 1.56 -11.71 2.91
CA ASN A 191 2.44 -11.44 4.05
C ASN A 191 3.06 -12.76 4.48
N THR A 192 4.38 -12.79 4.59
CA THR A 192 5.15 -13.87 5.20
C THR A 192 5.61 -13.42 6.59
N ALA A 193 6.39 -14.24 7.30
CA ALA A 193 6.84 -13.90 8.64
C ALA A 193 7.68 -12.60 8.67
N ASP A 194 8.50 -12.38 7.63
CA ASP A 194 9.50 -11.32 7.59
C ASP A 194 9.25 -10.28 6.49
N SER A 195 8.28 -10.54 5.61
CA SER A 195 8.08 -9.76 4.39
C SER A 195 6.62 -9.50 4.04
N SER A 196 6.36 -8.36 3.41
CA SER A 196 5.10 -8.07 2.72
C SER A 196 5.33 -7.99 1.22
N TYR A 197 4.47 -8.61 0.44
CA TYR A 197 4.58 -8.76 -1.00
C TYR A 197 3.37 -8.17 -1.72
N TYR A 198 3.64 -7.51 -2.85
CA TYR A 198 2.67 -7.22 -3.89
C TYR A 198 3.09 -8.01 -5.13
N VAL A 199 2.25 -8.96 -5.54
CA VAL A 199 2.59 -9.92 -6.59
C VAL A 199 1.50 -9.94 -7.64
N LYS A 200 1.90 -9.86 -8.92
CA LYS A 200 1.00 -10.04 -10.07
C LYS A 200 1.66 -10.94 -11.08
N ILE A 201 0.90 -11.92 -11.57
CA ILE A 201 1.20 -12.69 -12.77
C ILE A 201 0.20 -12.25 -13.81
N CYS A 202 0.60 -12.08 -15.07
CA CYS A 202 -0.33 -11.70 -16.14
C CYS A 202 0.11 -12.26 -17.48
N ASN A 203 -0.84 -12.47 -18.38
CA ASN A 203 -0.55 -12.93 -19.75
C ASN A 203 -1.47 -12.32 -20.81
N ASP A 204 -2.22 -11.29 -20.46
CA ASP A 204 -3.27 -10.70 -21.27
C ASP A 204 -2.73 -9.74 -22.36
N VAL A 205 -1.68 -8.97 -22.04
CA VAL A 205 -1.06 -8.01 -22.95
C VAL A 205 0.46 -7.89 -22.74
N ASN A 206 1.17 -7.41 -23.78
CA ASN A 206 2.57 -7.04 -23.64
C ASN A 206 2.75 -6.00 -22.52
N PHE A 207 3.75 -6.22 -21.67
CA PHE A 207 4.14 -5.37 -20.55
C PHE A 207 3.05 -5.26 -19.47
N CYS A 208 2.18 -6.27 -19.35
CA CYS A 208 1.14 -6.32 -18.33
C CYS A 208 1.69 -6.30 -16.88
N ASN A 209 2.97 -6.65 -16.68
CA ASN A 209 3.69 -6.58 -15.41
C ASN A 209 4.27 -5.19 -15.11
N ASN A 210 3.72 -4.13 -15.70
CA ASN A 210 4.21 -2.79 -15.42
C ASN A 210 3.92 -2.35 -13.98
N TYR A 211 2.75 -2.68 -13.45
CA TYR A 211 2.34 -2.30 -12.11
C TYR A 211 1.44 -3.37 -11.47
N CYS A 212 1.35 -3.32 -10.14
CA CYS A 212 0.47 -4.14 -9.31
C CYS A 212 -0.19 -3.20 -8.29
N SER A 213 -1.49 -2.96 -8.43
CA SER A 213 -2.29 -2.16 -7.49
C SER A 213 -3.40 -3.02 -6.89
N PRO A 214 -3.44 -3.24 -5.57
CA PRO A 214 -4.53 -3.98 -4.93
C PRO A 214 -5.84 -3.19 -5.05
N GLY A 215 -6.93 -3.84 -5.45
CA GLY A 215 -8.28 -3.24 -5.42
C GLY A 215 -8.81 -2.64 -6.73
N GLN A 216 -8.13 -2.82 -7.87
CA GLN A 216 -8.70 -2.49 -9.18
C GLN A 216 -8.80 -3.72 -10.08
N ALA A 217 -10.02 -4.09 -10.50
CA ALA A 217 -10.19 -4.78 -11.77
C ALA A 217 -9.77 -3.79 -12.87
N GLN A 218 -8.72 -4.11 -13.65
CA GLN A 218 -8.21 -3.19 -14.65
C GLN A 218 -9.30 -2.89 -15.72
N PRO A 219 -9.55 -1.60 -16.04
CA PRO A 219 -10.20 -1.23 -17.29
C PRO A 219 -9.21 -1.47 -18.44
N THR A 220 -9.73 -2.00 -19.55
CA THR A 220 -9.03 -2.10 -20.83
C THR A 220 -8.69 -0.72 -21.43
N LEU A 221 -7.51 -0.63 -22.09
CA LEU A 221 -7.00 0.43 -23.02
C LEU A 221 -6.02 1.47 -22.43
N PRO A 222 -5.21 2.15 -23.28
CA PRO A 222 -4.14 1.67 -24.16
C PRO A 222 -2.76 2.15 -23.67
N THR A 223 -1.66 1.59 -24.22
CA THR A 223 -0.23 1.95 -24.01
C THR A 223 0.09 3.04 -22.96
N PRO A 224 0.65 2.69 -21.78
CA PRO A 224 0.89 3.67 -20.71
C PRO A 224 2.15 4.51 -20.97
N GLN A 225 1.99 5.84 -20.90
CA GLN A 225 3.09 6.79 -20.78
C GLN A 225 3.74 6.68 -19.39
N LYS A 226 5.07 6.85 -19.32
CA LYS A 226 5.85 7.01 -18.09
C LYS A 226 5.13 7.98 -17.14
N GLN A 227 4.72 7.52 -15.96
CA GLN A 227 4.11 8.39 -14.96
C GLN A 227 5.17 9.39 -14.50
N ALA A 228 4.92 10.69 -14.71
CA ALA A 228 5.90 11.72 -14.43
C ALA A 228 6.15 11.81 -12.92
N LEU A 229 7.43 11.88 -12.52
CA LEU A 229 7.79 12.17 -11.13
C LEU A 229 7.30 13.56 -10.75
N VAL A 230 6.68 13.68 -9.58
CA VAL A 230 6.27 14.94 -8.98
C VAL A 230 7.32 15.41 -7.98
N THR A 231 7.61 16.70 -7.99
CA THR A 231 8.43 17.34 -6.95
C THR A 231 7.53 17.65 -5.75
N CYS A 232 7.94 17.34 -4.54
CA CYS A 232 7.17 17.48 -3.30
C CYS A 232 7.92 18.36 -2.29
N TYR A 233 7.21 18.92 -1.31
CA TYR A 233 7.87 19.44 -0.09
C TYR A 233 8.37 18.25 0.76
N ASP A 234 9.54 18.43 1.38
CA ASP A 234 10.16 17.45 2.28
C ASP A 234 10.59 18.12 3.59
N CYS A 235 9.72 18.09 4.59
CA CYS A 235 9.95 18.76 5.87
C CYS A 235 9.09 18.20 7.00
N GLN A 236 9.54 18.48 8.22
CA GLN A 236 8.82 18.14 9.44
C GLN A 236 8.97 19.25 10.49
N GLY A 237 7.93 19.48 11.29
CA GLY A 237 8.00 20.52 12.33
C GLY A 237 6.67 20.79 13.06
N SER A 238 6.73 21.61 14.12
CA SER A 238 5.56 22.02 14.91
C SER A 238 4.76 23.18 14.30
N SER A 239 5.28 23.78 13.24
CA SER A 239 4.60 24.76 12.40
C SER A 239 4.54 24.24 10.96
N ASP A 240 3.57 24.72 10.18
CA ASP A 240 3.48 24.35 8.77
C ASP A 240 4.79 24.72 8.05
N CYS A 241 5.33 23.78 7.30
CA CYS A 241 6.68 23.86 6.75
C CYS A 241 6.65 23.80 5.22
N PHE A 242 7.52 24.57 4.56
CA PHE A 242 7.58 24.68 3.09
C PHE A 242 9.03 24.64 2.58
N THR A 243 9.91 24.03 3.38
CA THR A 243 11.34 23.88 3.09
C THR A 243 11.63 22.46 2.63
N GLY A 244 12.78 22.26 1.97
CA GLY A 244 13.16 20.94 1.46
C GLY A 244 12.33 20.51 0.24
N SER A 245 12.95 19.70 -0.62
CA SER A 245 12.27 19.14 -1.79
C SER A 245 12.77 17.74 -2.08
N CYS A 246 11.85 16.90 -2.55
CA CYS A 246 12.17 15.57 -3.03
C CYS A 246 11.30 15.20 -4.24
N GLN A 247 11.65 14.12 -4.94
CA GLN A 247 10.91 13.64 -6.12
C GLN A 247 10.35 12.25 -5.84
N GLY A 248 9.07 12.06 -6.15
CA GLY A 248 8.38 10.78 -5.99
C GLY A 248 7.30 10.58 -7.03
N LEU A 249 6.64 9.42 -6.99
CA LEU A 249 5.41 9.21 -7.77
C LEU A 249 4.20 9.92 -7.13
N TYR A 250 4.29 10.13 -5.82
CA TYR A 250 3.28 10.76 -5.00
C TYR A 250 3.93 11.72 -4.00
N CYS A 251 3.19 12.73 -3.57
CA CYS A 251 3.54 13.56 -2.41
C CYS A 251 2.57 13.28 -1.27
N ILE A 252 3.07 13.24 -0.04
CA ILE A 252 2.28 13.07 1.19
C ILE A 252 2.32 14.38 1.96
N TYR A 253 1.15 14.81 2.41
CA TYR A 253 0.94 15.78 3.47
C TYR A 253 0.36 15.04 4.67
N GLU A 254 0.91 15.27 5.85
CA GLU A 254 0.40 14.78 7.12
C GLU A 254 0.42 15.89 8.16
N LYS A 255 -0.70 16.07 8.84
CA LYS A 255 -0.84 16.95 10.00
C LYS A 255 -1.44 16.17 11.15
N GLN A 256 -0.72 16.14 12.26
CA GLN A 256 -1.15 15.53 13.51
C GLN A 256 -1.54 16.64 14.47
N THR A 257 -2.76 16.59 15.01
CA THR A 257 -3.22 17.53 16.05
C THR A 257 -3.63 16.73 17.27
N ARG A 258 -2.92 16.90 18.39
CA ARG A 258 -3.31 16.27 19.66
C ARG A 258 -4.51 17.00 20.24
N ILE A 259 -5.61 16.28 20.48
CA ILE A 259 -6.90 16.88 20.84
C ILE A 259 -6.86 17.46 22.26
N SER A 260 -6.16 16.80 23.19
CA SER A 260 -6.05 17.24 24.59
C SER A 260 -5.37 18.59 24.80
N ASN A 261 -4.40 18.96 23.97
CA ASN A 261 -3.60 20.18 24.15
C ASN A 261 -3.43 21.05 22.89
N GLN A 262 -4.06 20.67 21.78
CA GLN A 262 -4.01 21.35 20.49
C GLN A 262 -2.61 21.46 19.87
N ASN A 263 -1.62 20.71 20.38
CA ASN A 263 -0.29 20.68 19.77
C ASN A 263 -0.38 20.06 18.38
N THR A 264 0.22 20.74 17.40
CA THR A 264 0.19 20.31 16.02
C THR A 264 1.61 19.97 15.54
N TYR A 265 1.70 18.92 14.71
CA TYR A 265 2.93 18.50 14.03
C TYR A 265 2.63 18.27 12.55
N TYR A 266 3.54 18.71 11.70
CA TYR A 266 3.42 18.62 10.25
C TYR A 266 4.54 17.73 9.71
N THR A 267 4.21 16.95 8.70
CA THR A 267 5.17 16.17 7.92
C THR A 267 4.75 16.20 6.46
N LYS A 268 5.69 16.54 5.58
CA LYS A 268 5.51 16.55 4.12
C LYS A 268 6.63 15.74 3.53
N THR A 269 6.32 14.76 2.68
CA THR A 269 7.31 13.86 2.08
C THR A 269 6.90 13.44 0.68
N CYS A 270 7.80 12.79 -0.05
CA CYS A 270 7.50 12.05 -1.27
C CYS A 270 7.26 10.57 -0.94
N SER A 271 6.48 9.92 -1.79
CA SER A 271 6.15 8.51 -1.69
C SER A 271 6.18 7.84 -3.06
N ALA A 272 6.54 6.56 -3.05
CA ALA A 272 6.37 5.66 -4.18
C ALA A 272 5.01 4.94 -4.17
N TYR A 273 4.15 5.26 -3.19
CA TYR A 273 2.86 4.62 -2.98
C TYR A 273 1.70 5.61 -3.11
N PRO A 274 0.56 5.17 -3.66
CA PRO A 274 -0.67 5.95 -3.71
C PRO A 274 -1.38 6.04 -2.34
N TYR A 275 -0.71 5.71 -1.25
CA TYR A 275 -1.28 5.68 0.10
C TYR A 275 -0.25 6.05 1.16
N ALA A 276 -0.76 6.40 2.35
CA ALA A 276 -0.01 6.57 3.59
C ALA A 276 -0.54 5.59 4.64
N THR A 277 0.30 5.19 5.60
CA THR A 277 -0.05 4.21 6.63
C THR A 277 -0.20 4.90 7.98
N TYR A 278 -1.35 4.73 8.63
CA TYR A 278 -1.62 5.21 9.98
C TYR A 278 -0.93 4.33 11.04
N PRO A 279 -0.76 4.80 12.29
CA PRO A 279 -0.17 4.01 13.37
C PRO A 279 -0.86 2.67 13.69
N ASP A 280 -2.14 2.54 13.36
CA ASP A 280 -2.91 1.29 13.49
C ASP A 280 -2.76 0.34 12.29
N LYS A 281 -1.79 0.62 11.41
CA LYS A 281 -1.46 -0.13 10.18
C LYS A 281 -2.51 -0.08 9.07
N GLN A 282 -3.60 0.67 9.25
CA GLN A 282 -4.52 0.93 8.15
C GLN A 282 -3.93 1.95 7.18
N THR A 283 -4.29 1.83 5.90
CA THR A 283 -3.86 2.77 4.88
C THR A 283 -4.97 3.75 4.54
N THR A 284 -4.59 4.92 4.04
CA THR A 284 -5.49 5.80 3.28
C THR A 284 -6.06 5.05 2.07
N GLN A 285 -7.24 5.45 1.63
CA GLN A 285 -7.98 4.82 0.54
C GLN A 285 -8.06 5.68 -0.72
N THR A 286 -7.85 6.99 -0.63
CA THR A 286 -8.02 7.92 -1.74
C THR A 286 -6.80 8.78 -2.03
N ILE A 287 -6.59 9.05 -3.33
CA ILE A 287 -5.55 9.95 -3.85
C ILE A 287 -6.20 11.31 -4.14
N ASP A 288 -5.42 12.39 -4.00
CA ASP A 288 -5.78 13.80 -4.17
C ASP A 288 -6.91 14.27 -3.23
N GLN A 289 -7.16 13.54 -2.15
CA GLN A 289 -8.16 13.88 -1.14
C GLN A 289 -7.52 13.92 0.26
N CYS A 290 -8.05 14.76 1.13
CA CYS A 290 -7.65 14.80 2.52
C CYS A 290 -8.50 13.81 3.33
N GLU A 291 -7.87 12.81 3.91
CA GLU A 291 -8.49 11.89 4.85
C GLU A 291 -8.24 12.35 6.28
N THR A 292 -9.27 12.26 7.12
CA THR A 292 -9.13 12.57 8.55
C THR A 292 -9.42 11.35 9.40
N LYS A 293 -8.51 11.03 10.31
CA LYS A 293 -8.62 9.88 11.22
C LYS A 293 -8.22 10.27 12.63
N ILE A 294 -8.89 9.72 13.65
CA ILE A 294 -8.56 9.97 15.05
C ILE A 294 -8.08 8.66 15.68
N LEU A 295 -6.88 8.66 16.26
CA LEU A 295 -6.27 7.53 16.94
C LEU A 295 -5.60 8.03 18.22
N ASN A 296 -5.91 7.42 19.37
CA ASN A 296 -5.24 7.67 20.66
C ASN A 296 -5.02 9.16 20.98
N ASP A 297 -6.10 9.97 20.96
CA ASP A 297 -6.08 11.42 21.24
C ASP A 297 -5.36 12.29 20.17
N VAL A 298 -5.01 11.71 19.01
CA VAL A 298 -4.40 12.44 17.89
C VAL A 298 -5.31 12.41 16.67
N ARG A 299 -5.63 13.58 16.14
CA ARG A 299 -6.28 13.76 14.84
C ARG A 299 -5.22 13.84 13.75
N TYR A 300 -5.27 12.92 12.81
CA TYR A 300 -4.46 12.88 11.60
C TYR A 300 -5.26 13.46 10.44
N GLU A 301 -4.71 14.43 9.74
CA GLU A 301 -5.17 14.93 8.43
C GLU A 301 -4.10 14.55 7.40
N VAL A 302 -4.41 13.64 6.49
CA VAL A 302 -3.44 13.05 5.56
C VAL A 302 -3.94 13.21 4.12
N LYS A 303 -3.09 13.70 3.22
CA LYS A 303 -3.36 13.77 1.78
C LYS A 303 -2.22 13.13 1.01
N ILE A 304 -2.53 12.21 0.11
CA ILE A 304 -1.62 11.75 -0.93
C ILE A 304 -2.03 12.45 -2.21
N CYS A 305 -1.07 12.94 -3.00
CA CYS A 305 -1.37 13.57 -4.29
C CYS A 305 -0.32 13.22 -5.34
N GLN A 306 -0.72 13.24 -6.60
CA GLN A 306 0.15 12.84 -7.73
C GLN A 306 0.15 13.85 -8.88
N THR A 307 -0.59 14.95 -8.75
CA THR A 307 -0.72 15.97 -9.80
C THR A 307 -0.22 17.32 -9.32
N GLY A 308 0.72 17.90 -10.07
CA GLY A 308 1.33 19.19 -9.78
C GLY A 308 2.51 19.12 -8.80
N SER A 309 3.55 19.91 -9.07
CA SER A 309 4.66 20.07 -8.12
C SER A 309 4.16 20.72 -6.83
N TYR A 310 4.63 20.21 -5.70
CA TYR A 310 4.31 20.67 -4.36
C TYR A 310 2.82 20.53 -4.00
N CYS A 311 2.15 19.52 -4.56
CA CYS A 311 0.74 19.24 -4.29
C CYS A 311 0.48 18.88 -2.80
N ASN A 312 1.52 18.48 -2.06
CA ASN A 312 1.47 18.27 -0.61
C ASN A 312 1.66 19.55 0.21
N SER A 313 1.49 20.72 -0.39
CA SER A 313 1.59 22.02 0.31
C SER A 313 0.65 22.14 1.50
N LYS A 314 -0.54 21.53 1.44
CA LYS A 314 -1.56 21.56 2.50
C LYS A 314 -2.63 20.50 2.25
N CYS A 315 -3.29 20.04 3.31
CA CYS A 315 -4.64 19.50 3.21
C CYS A 315 -5.60 20.65 2.92
N GLN A 316 -5.70 21.06 1.66
CA GLN A 316 -6.93 21.68 1.18
C GLN A 316 -7.79 20.56 0.63
N ASN A 317 -9.00 20.43 1.16
CA ASN A 317 -10.06 19.75 0.44
C ASN A 317 -10.21 20.52 -0.87
N ASP A 318 -9.66 19.98 -1.95
CA ASP A 318 -9.69 20.65 -3.24
C ASP A 318 -11.15 20.99 -3.57
N ALA A 319 -11.36 22.18 -4.12
CA ALA A 319 -12.67 22.66 -4.57
C ALA A 319 -13.33 21.72 -5.61
N SER A 320 -12.63 20.68 -6.06
CA SER A 320 -13.11 19.59 -6.92
C SER A 320 -14.05 18.60 -6.22
N ASN A 321 -14.09 18.54 -4.88
CA ASN A 321 -14.98 17.65 -4.11
C ASN A 321 -16.06 18.41 -3.31
N LEU A 322 -16.44 19.58 -3.79
CA LEU A 322 -17.59 20.31 -3.27
C LEU A 322 -18.87 19.67 -3.82
N MET A 323 -19.72 19.18 -2.93
CA MET A 323 -21.05 18.65 -3.27
C MET A 323 -22.13 19.67 -2.94
N THR A 324 -23.19 19.63 -3.74
CA THR A 324 -24.40 20.41 -3.48
C THR A 324 -25.29 19.62 -2.54
N CYS A 325 -25.60 20.19 -1.39
CA CYS A 325 -26.45 19.60 -0.35
C CYS A 325 -27.79 20.34 -0.28
N THR A 326 -28.82 19.69 0.26
CA THR A 326 -30.02 20.41 0.72
C THR A 326 -29.72 21.12 2.03
N GLN A 327 -30.16 22.37 2.15
CA GLN A 327 -30.09 23.17 3.36
C GLN A 327 -31.48 23.59 3.80
N CYS A 328 -31.89 23.16 4.99
CA CYS A 328 -33.16 23.56 5.60
C CYS A 328 -33.15 23.28 7.10
N GLN A 329 -34.06 23.94 7.80
CA GLN A 329 -34.38 23.63 9.19
C GLN A 329 -35.89 23.80 9.40
N ALA A 330 -36.50 22.89 10.12
CA ALA A 330 -37.92 22.95 10.46
C ALA A 330 -38.19 22.35 11.84
N SER A 331 -39.18 22.92 12.52
CA SER A 331 -39.72 22.40 13.78
C SER A 331 -41.09 21.78 13.52
N ASN A 332 -41.45 20.78 14.32
CA ASN A 332 -42.69 20.01 14.24
C ASN A 332 -42.89 19.36 12.86
N GLN A 333 -41.79 18.93 12.22
CA GLN A 333 -41.75 18.26 10.92
C GLN A 333 -40.64 17.20 10.93
N ASN A 334 -40.90 16.05 10.33
CA ASN A 334 -39.93 14.93 10.26
C ASN A 334 -38.97 15.03 9.08
N ASP A 335 -39.24 15.96 8.16
CA ASP A 335 -38.37 16.29 7.05
C ASP A 335 -38.52 17.78 6.69
N CYS A 336 -37.54 18.31 5.95
CA CYS A 336 -37.61 19.65 5.42
C CYS A 336 -37.07 19.71 3.99
N SER A 337 -37.61 20.66 3.22
CA SER A 337 -37.12 21.06 1.90
C SER A 337 -36.75 22.54 1.97
N GLY A 338 -35.67 22.93 1.32
CA GLY A 338 -35.19 24.32 1.36
C GLY A 338 -34.22 24.62 0.24
N THR A 339 -33.31 25.55 0.47
CA THR A 339 -32.29 25.95 -0.51
C THR A 339 -31.21 24.89 -0.62
N THR A 340 -30.20 25.18 -1.44
CA THR A 340 -29.00 24.35 -1.55
C THR A 340 -27.82 25.06 -0.92
N CYS A 341 -26.82 24.29 -0.51
CA CYS A 341 -25.52 24.83 -0.13
C CYS A 341 -24.40 23.89 -0.56
N THR A 342 -23.19 24.44 -0.61
CA THR A 342 -22.02 23.74 -1.12
C THR A 342 -21.07 23.45 0.03
N GLY A 343 -20.68 22.18 0.19
CA GLY A 343 -19.72 21.75 1.21
C GLY A 343 -19.08 20.42 0.84
N HIS A 344 -18.24 19.87 1.72
CA HIS A 344 -17.60 18.57 1.48
C HIS A 344 -18.42 17.40 2.03
N TYR A 345 -19.38 17.70 2.89
CA TYR A 345 -20.26 16.72 3.51
C TYR A 345 -21.67 17.27 3.53
N CYS A 346 -22.65 16.44 3.19
CA CYS A 346 -24.04 16.74 3.45
C CYS A 346 -24.48 16.06 4.75
N THR A 347 -25.10 16.84 5.61
CA THR A 347 -25.55 16.40 6.94
C THR A 347 -27.06 16.41 7.03
N PHE A 348 -27.60 15.43 7.74
CA PHE A 348 -29.00 15.33 8.17
C PHE A 348 -29.01 15.03 9.66
N VAL A 349 -29.74 15.84 10.43
CA VAL A 349 -30.01 15.63 11.85
C VAL A 349 -31.50 15.77 12.08
N ARG A 350 -32.10 14.80 12.76
CA ARG A 350 -33.50 14.84 13.17
C ARG A 350 -33.62 14.43 14.63
N GLU A 351 -34.49 15.13 15.34
CA GLU A 351 -34.84 14.92 16.74
C GLU A 351 -36.35 14.71 16.83
N ILE A 352 -36.80 13.66 17.51
CA ILE A 352 -38.22 13.39 17.74
C ILE A 352 -38.43 13.13 19.22
N ASN A 353 -39.30 13.90 19.86
CA ASN A 353 -39.70 13.63 21.24
C ASN A 353 -40.64 12.40 21.27
N GLN A 354 -40.23 11.35 21.97
CA GLN A 354 -41.00 10.10 22.05
C GLN A 354 -42.28 10.23 22.89
N LEU A 355 -42.35 11.19 23.80
CA LEU A 355 -43.55 11.46 24.60
C LEU A 355 -44.54 12.34 23.86
N ASP A 356 -44.07 13.13 22.89
CA ASP A 356 -44.88 14.02 22.07
C ASP A 356 -44.28 14.11 20.65
N PRO A 357 -44.59 13.16 19.76
CA PRO A 357 -44.01 13.10 18.41
C PRO A 357 -44.30 14.33 17.55
N SER A 358 -45.28 15.17 17.93
CA SER A 358 -45.52 16.44 17.27
C SER A 358 -44.38 17.45 17.48
N LYS A 359 -43.58 17.26 18.54
CA LYS A 359 -42.35 18.01 18.82
C LYS A 359 -41.16 17.29 18.19
N SER A 360 -40.95 17.58 16.92
CA SER A 360 -39.77 17.16 16.18
C SER A 360 -38.95 18.36 15.69
N PHE A 361 -37.69 18.12 15.38
CA PHE A 361 -36.80 19.10 14.77
C PHE A 361 -35.98 18.40 13.70
N VAL A 362 -35.79 19.04 12.56
CA VAL A 362 -34.96 18.52 11.47
C VAL A 362 -34.07 19.62 10.92
N LYS A 363 -32.83 19.27 10.63
CA LYS A 363 -31.83 20.14 10.03
C LYS A 363 -31.04 19.40 8.96
N LYS A 364 -31.02 19.98 7.76
CA LYS A 364 -30.14 19.60 6.64
C LYS A 364 -29.15 20.72 6.41
N ALA A 365 -27.88 20.38 6.23
CA ALA A 365 -26.82 21.38 6.02
C ALA A 365 -25.63 20.79 5.26
N CYS A 366 -24.75 21.68 4.80
CA CYS A 366 -23.40 21.36 4.37
C CYS A 366 -22.45 21.50 5.57
N SER A 367 -21.41 20.67 5.58
CA SER A 367 -20.32 20.72 6.54
C SER A 367 -18.99 20.67 5.81
N SER A 368 -17.99 21.36 6.35
CA SER A 368 -16.58 21.19 5.99
C SER A 368 -15.90 20.06 6.77
N SER A 369 -16.60 19.55 7.79
CA SER A 369 -16.12 18.53 8.73
C SER A 369 -16.87 17.20 8.53
N PRO A 370 -16.16 16.06 8.52
CA PRO A 370 -16.76 14.72 8.53
C PRO A 370 -17.47 14.37 9.85
N TYR A 371 -17.46 15.28 10.83
CA TYR A 371 -17.88 14.98 12.19
C TYR A 371 -19.25 15.56 12.51
N ILE A 372 -20.16 14.66 12.90
CA ILE A 372 -21.33 14.97 13.72
C ILE A 372 -21.26 14.11 14.98
N ALA A 373 -21.54 14.74 16.12
CA ALA A 373 -21.71 14.07 17.39
C ALA A 373 -23.19 14.11 17.80
N PHE A 374 -23.63 13.06 18.50
CA PHE A 374 -24.86 13.12 19.28
C PHE A 374 -24.66 14.07 20.48
N PRO A 375 -25.75 14.53 21.12
CA PRO A 375 -25.66 15.43 22.28
C PRO A 375 -24.86 14.89 23.47
N ASP A 376 -24.66 13.58 23.56
CA ASP A 376 -23.83 12.93 24.58
C ASP A 376 -22.36 12.79 24.15
N ASN A 377 -21.92 13.53 23.13
CA ASN A 377 -20.60 13.51 22.51
C ASN A 377 -20.21 12.18 21.86
N SER A 378 -21.11 11.20 21.77
CA SER A 378 -20.82 10.00 20.99
C SER A 378 -20.73 10.34 19.50
N ILE A 379 -19.74 9.75 18.83
CA ILE A 379 -19.38 10.10 17.45
C ILE A 379 -20.19 9.23 16.49
N TYR A 380 -20.68 9.85 15.42
CA TYR A 380 -21.23 9.14 14.27
C TYR A 380 -20.11 8.42 13.48
N ASN A 381 -20.30 7.14 13.19
CA ASN A 381 -19.20 6.30 12.65
C ASN A 381 -19.47 5.67 11.28
N ASN A 382 -20.63 5.89 10.63
CA ASN A 382 -21.02 5.12 9.44
C ASN A 382 -21.51 6.00 8.27
N PHE A 383 -20.60 6.46 7.41
CA PHE A 383 -20.94 7.33 6.26
C PHE A 383 -22.03 6.74 5.36
N GLY A 384 -22.94 7.60 4.91
CA GLY A 384 -23.99 7.24 3.95
C GLY A 384 -25.19 6.50 4.56
N ALA A 385 -25.09 5.99 5.79
CA ALA A 385 -26.16 5.27 6.47
C ALA A 385 -26.77 6.07 7.64
N CYS A 386 -28.07 5.94 7.87
CA CYS A 386 -28.70 6.56 9.03
C CYS A 386 -28.30 5.85 10.32
N GLN A 387 -27.91 6.61 11.33
CA GLN A 387 -27.69 6.13 12.69
C GLN A 387 -28.73 6.71 13.63
N TYR A 388 -29.17 5.89 14.58
CA TYR A 388 -30.24 6.22 15.50
C TYR A 388 -29.74 6.11 16.93
N LYS A 389 -30.13 7.07 17.77
CA LYS A 389 -29.84 7.03 19.20
C LYS A 389 -30.98 7.63 19.98
N THR A 390 -31.39 6.98 21.06
CA THR A 390 -32.35 7.56 22.00
C THR A 390 -31.60 8.06 23.21
N LEU A 391 -31.75 9.34 23.53
CA LEU A 391 -31.23 9.95 24.75
C LEU A 391 -32.42 10.52 25.52
N SER A 392 -32.64 10.00 26.73
CA SER A 392 -33.84 10.31 27.52
C SER A 392 -35.12 10.03 26.72
N SER A 393 -35.96 11.04 26.48
CA SER A 393 -37.20 10.94 25.72
C SER A 393 -37.07 11.45 24.27
N VAL A 394 -35.86 11.61 23.74
CA VAL A 394 -35.64 12.15 22.38
C VAL A 394 -34.89 11.12 21.54
N GLN A 395 -35.46 10.80 20.38
CA GLN A 395 -34.83 9.98 19.36
C GLN A 395 -34.09 10.89 18.38
N TYR A 396 -32.79 10.67 18.24
CA TYR A 396 -31.91 11.31 17.28
C TYR A 396 -31.72 10.39 16.08
N SER A 397 -31.88 10.93 14.88
CA SER A 397 -31.50 10.29 13.61
C SER A 397 -30.47 11.17 12.92
N VAL A 398 -29.28 10.63 12.68
CA VAL A 398 -28.17 11.35 12.07
C VAL A 398 -27.70 10.63 10.83
N LYS A 399 -27.34 11.38 9.79
CA LYS A 399 -26.67 10.88 8.58
C LYS A 399 -25.67 11.92 8.09
N ILE A 400 -24.47 11.49 7.75
CA ILE A 400 -23.49 12.28 7.00
C ILE A 400 -23.07 11.50 5.76
N CYS A 401 -22.89 12.19 4.65
CA CYS A 401 -22.52 11.57 3.39
C CYS A 401 -21.61 12.50 2.60
N ASN A 402 -20.68 11.89 1.86
CA ASN A 402 -19.67 12.58 1.06
C ASN A 402 -19.51 11.99 -0.36
N SER A 403 -20.39 11.06 -0.75
CA SER A 403 -20.25 10.29 -1.98
C SER A 403 -21.05 10.84 -3.16
N THR A 404 -22.14 11.57 -2.91
CA THR A 404 -23.04 12.10 -3.95
C THR A 404 -23.67 13.43 -3.53
N SER A 405 -23.83 14.37 -4.48
CA SER A 405 -24.66 15.56 -4.26
C SER A 405 -26.08 15.15 -3.88
N TYR A 406 -26.72 15.93 -3.01
CA TYR A 406 -28.09 15.72 -2.53
C TYR A 406 -28.29 14.42 -1.73
N CYS A 407 -27.23 13.82 -1.20
CA CYS A 407 -27.33 12.58 -0.42
C CYS A 407 -28.08 12.75 0.92
N ASN A 408 -28.26 14.00 1.39
CA ASN A 408 -29.09 14.36 2.55
C ASN A 408 -30.52 14.78 2.18
N SER A 409 -30.93 14.69 0.90
CA SER A 409 -32.27 15.10 0.46
C SER A 409 -33.37 14.22 1.04
N TYR A 410 -33.10 12.93 1.27
CA TYR A 410 -34.07 12.00 1.83
C TYR A 410 -33.94 11.90 3.34
N ALA A 411 -35.07 11.97 4.03
CA ALA A 411 -35.14 11.70 5.46
C ALA A 411 -34.67 10.28 5.80
N CYS A 412 -34.08 10.12 6.98
CA CYS A 412 -33.85 8.79 7.53
C CYS A 412 -35.18 8.06 7.74
N PRO A 413 -35.28 6.77 7.39
CA PRO A 413 -36.49 6.01 7.64
C PRO A 413 -36.82 5.99 9.13
N ASP A 414 -38.11 5.96 9.44
CA ASP A 414 -38.56 5.86 10.82
C ASP A 414 -38.28 4.44 11.34
N VAL A 415 -37.72 4.37 12.54
CA VAL A 415 -37.47 3.11 13.22
C VAL A 415 -38.46 3.02 14.37
N ASN A 416 -39.30 1.98 14.34
CA ASN A 416 -40.15 1.64 15.49
C ASN A 416 -39.25 1.23 16.65
N ILE A 417 -39.12 2.11 17.65
CA ILE A 417 -38.46 1.79 18.91
C ILE A 417 -39.53 1.31 19.89
N PRO A 418 -39.29 0.23 20.66
CA PRO A 418 -40.21 -0.22 21.69
C PRO A 418 -40.57 0.94 22.61
N THR A 419 -41.87 1.20 22.76
CA THR A 419 -42.37 2.16 23.73
C THR A 419 -41.78 1.80 25.09
N PRO A 420 -41.13 2.72 25.82
CA PRO A 420 -40.72 2.42 27.18
C PRO A 420 -41.98 2.02 27.94
N SER A 421 -41.99 0.78 28.43
CA SER A 421 -43.09 0.24 29.23
C SER A 421 -43.41 1.26 30.33
N PRO A 422 -44.70 1.60 30.55
CA PRO A 422 -45.06 2.57 31.57
C PRO A 422 -44.38 2.13 32.87
N GLN A 423 -43.49 2.98 33.39
CA GLN A 423 -43.03 2.83 34.75
C GLN A 423 -44.29 2.93 35.59
N ASN A 424 -44.81 1.79 36.03
CA ASN A 424 -45.79 1.73 37.09
C ASN A 424 -45.18 2.53 38.22
N SER A 425 -45.68 3.75 38.40
CA SER A 425 -45.44 4.54 39.60
C SER A 425 -45.92 3.65 40.73
N VAL A 426 -44.96 2.98 41.38
CA VAL A 426 -45.26 2.16 42.55
C VAL A 426 -45.91 3.11 43.54
N SER A 427 -47.21 2.89 43.67
CA SER A 427 -48.16 3.55 44.51
C SER A 427 -47.52 3.97 45.84
N ARG A 428 -47.28 5.28 45.99
CA ARG A 428 -46.94 5.91 47.27
C ARG A 428 -48.03 5.70 48.34
N LEU A 429 -49.14 5.05 48.04
CA LEU A 429 -50.19 4.71 49.00
C LEU A 429 -49.81 3.55 49.94
N ASN A 430 -48.90 2.64 49.56
CA ASN A 430 -48.58 1.47 50.40
C ASN A 430 -47.59 1.76 51.54
N PHE A 431 -46.85 2.88 51.49
CA PHE A 431 -45.94 3.24 52.58
C PHE A 431 -46.64 3.95 53.75
N LEU A 432 -47.83 4.53 53.52
CA LEU A 432 -48.61 5.18 54.58
C LEU A 432 -49.39 4.15 55.43
N LEU A 433 -49.82 3.03 54.85
CA LEU A 433 -50.56 1.98 55.58
C LEU A 433 -49.66 1.17 56.53
N LEU A 434 -48.37 0.98 56.20
CA LEU A 434 -47.46 0.24 57.07
C LEU A 434 -47.10 1.02 58.35
N PHE A 435 -46.97 2.34 58.26
CA PHE A 435 -46.63 3.19 59.42
C PHE A 435 -47.76 3.27 60.46
N ILE A 436 -49.02 3.24 60.01
CA ILE A 436 -50.19 3.30 60.92
C ILE A 436 -50.35 1.99 61.71
N ILE A 437 -50.04 0.84 61.11
CA ILE A 437 -50.14 -0.46 61.80
C ILE A 437 -49.05 -0.61 62.87
N THR A 438 -47.83 -0.12 62.64
CA THR A 438 -46.76 -0.16 63.65
C THR A 438 -47.02 0.73 64.87
N ILE A 439 -47.75 1.83 64.73
CA ILE A 439 -48.04 2.72 65.88
C ILE A 439 -49.14 2.13 66.78
N ILE A 440 -50.08 1.37 66.22
CA ILE A 440 -51.18 0.74 66.99
C ILE A 440 -50.67 -0.44 67.83
N PHE A 441 -49.66 -1.19 67.36
CA PHE A 441 -49.09 -2.32 68.11
C PHE A 441 -48.09 -1.92 69.21
N SER A 442 -47.68 -0.66 69.27
CA SER A 442 -46.83 -0.13 70.36
C SER A 442 -47.61 0.51 71.53
N ALA A 443 -48.94 0.43 71.53
CA ALA A 443 -49.80 1.07 72.53
C ALA A 443 -50.80 0.11 73.21
N ILE A 444 -50.52 -1.20 73.22
CA ILE A 444 -51.27 -2.21 74.00
C ILE A 444 -50.32 -2.86 75.01
#